data_AF-A0A7Z2G7Y7-F1
#
_entry.id   AF-A0A7Z2G7Y7-F1
#
_cell.length_a   1.000
_cell.length_b   1.000
_cell.length_c   1.000
_cell.angle_alpha   90.00
_cell.angle_beta   90.00
_cell.angle_gamma   90.00
#
_symmetry.space_group_name_H-M   'P 1'
#
loop_
_entity.id
_entity.type
_entity.pdbx_description
1 polymer ?
#
loop_
_entity_poly.entity_id
_entity_poly.type
_entity_poly.pdbx_seq_one_letter_code
_entity_poly.pdbx_strand_id
1 'polypeptide(L)'
;MNKPKSKGAAPTIARPRLGEIVIVRTPYFVRPTAGVCIGVYDDEPTEIAVQAFPVGRDPLQIPTVPFFDAEPEASVRSAAWPA
;
A
#
# COMPACT_ATOMS: atom_id res chain seq x y z
N MET A 1 -9.37 21.88 -39.63
CA MET A 1 -8.40 20.86 -39.21
C MET A 1 -8.64 20.59 -37.72
N ASN A 2 -9.34 19.49 -37.40
CA ASN A 2 -9.69 19.13 -36.02
C ASN A 2 -8.47 18.52 -35.31
N LYS A 3 -7.98 19.16 -34.25
CA LYS A 3 -7.08 18.52 -33.28
C LYS A 3 -7.90 17.48 -32.49
N PRO A 4 -7.46 16.22 -32.34
CA PRO A 4 -8.11 15.31 -31.42
C PRO A 4 -7.86 15.79 -29.99
N LYS A 5 -8.94 16.03 -29.23
CA LYS A 5 -8.86 16.19 -27.78
C LYS A 5 -8.34 14.88 -27.21
N SER A 6 -7.20 14.94 -26.52
CA SER A 6 -6.62 13.83 -25.78
C SER A 6 -7.72 13.15 -24.96
N LYS A 7 -7.90 11.84 -25.15
CA LYS A 7 -8.78 11.01 -24.33
C LYS A 7 -8.37 11.18 -22.87
N GLY A 8 -9.37 11.36 -21.99
CA GLY A 8 -9.17 11.57 -20.57
C GLY A 8 -8.27 10.49 -19.99
N ALA A 9 -7.35 10.91 -19.11
CA ALA A 9 -6.58 9.99 -18.28
C ALA A 9 -7.56 9.05 -17.57
N ALA A 10 -7.36 7.74 -17.72
CA ALA A 10 -8.00 6.78 -16.84
C ALA A 10 -7.74 7.20 -15.39
N PRO A 11 -8.68 6.98 -14.45
CA PRO A 11 -8.43 7.27 -13.05
C PRO A 11 -7.13 6.57 -12.67
N THR A 12 -6.17 7.35 -12.18
CA THR A 12 -4.88 6.84 -11.71
C THR A 12 -5.19 5.92 -10.53
N ILE A 13 -5.38 4.63 -10.79
CA ILE A 13 -5.34 3.60 -9.73
C ILE A 13 -4.03 3.87 -9.00
N ALA A 14 -4.10 4.15 -7.69
CA ALA A 14 -2.94 4.59 -6.94
C ALA A 14 -1.99 3.39 -6.85
N ARG A 15 -1.06 3.28 -7.80
CA ARG A 15 -0.06 2.22 -7.75
C ARG A 15 0.92 2.53 -6.63
N PRO A 16 1.19 1.58 -5.73
CA PRO A 16 2.17 1.79 -4.69
C PRO A 16 3.54 2.08 -5.31
N ARG A 17 4.31 2.97 -4.69
CA ARG A 17 5.66 3.32 -5.13
C ARG A 17 6.70 2.91 -4.10
N LEU A 18 7.88 2.52 -4.57
CA LEU A 18 9.03 2.34 -3.69
C LEU A 18 9.34 3.63 -2.92
N GLY A 19 9.59 3.50 -1.62
CA GLY A 19 9.82 4.63 -0.72
C GLY A 19 8.54 5.32 -0.23
N GLU A 20 7.35 4.93 -0.71
CA GLU A 20 6.09 5.48 -0.24
C GLU A 20 5.82 5.12 1.21
N ILE A 21 5.35 6.11 1.98
CA ILE A 21 4.94 5.91 3.37
C ILE A 21 3.52 5.34 3.34
N VAL A 22 3.35 4.20 4.00
CA VAL A 22 2.08 3.48 4.07
C VAL A 22 1.69 3.26 5.52
N ILE A 23 0.39 3.15 5.77
CA ILE A 23 -0.14 2.55 6.99
C ILE A 23 -0.32 1.07 6.72
N VAL A 24 0.10 0.24 7.68
CA VAL A 24 0.06 -1.21 7.60
C VAL A 24 -0.73 -1.79 8.75
N ARG A 25 -1.76 -2.56 8.42
CA ARG A 25 -2.50 -3.42 9.34
C ARG A 25 -2.07 -4.86 9.10
N THR A 26 -1.66 -5.57 10.16
CA THR A 26 -1.45 -7.02 10.13
C THR A 26 -1.76 -7.63 11.50
N PRO A 27 -1.98 -8.95 11.60
CA PRO A 27 -2.15 -9.63 12.88
C PRO A 27 -0.94 -9.57 13.83
N TYR A 28 0.24 -9.15 13.35
CA TYR A 28 1.45 -9.06 14.16
C TYR A 28 1.45 -7.85 15.10
N PHE A 29 0.62 -6.84 14.81
CA PHE A 29 0.52 -5.59 15.56
C PHE A 29 -0.88 -5.41 16.13
N VAL A 30 -0.95 -4.82 17.32
CA VAL A 30 -2.24 -4.52 17.98
C VAL A 30 -2.99 -3.40 17.25
N ARG A 31 -2.27 -2.48 16.60
CA ARG A 31 -2.81 -1.34 15.86
C ARG A 31 -2.08 -1.20 14.53
N PRO A 32 -2.71 -0.58 13.51
CA PRO A 32 -2.01 -0.20 12.30
C PRO A 32 -0.78 0.65 12.62
N THR A 33 0.28 0.48 11.84
CA THR A 33 1.56 1.16 12.04
C THR A 33 2.08 1.75 10.74
N ALA A 34 2.94 2.75 10.82
CA ALA A 34 3.60 3.29 9.65
C ALA A 34 4.64 2.31 9.10
N GLY A 35 4.84 2.34 7.80
CA GLY A 35 5.86 1.59 7.10
C GLY A 35 6.31 2.31 5.84
N VAL A 36 7.37 1.79 5.23
CA VAL A 36 7.87 2.25 3.93
C VAL A 36 7.77 1.09 2.94
N CYS A 37 7.16 1.33 1.79
CA CYS A 37 7.11 0.36 0.69
C CYS A 37 8.54 0.12 0.15
N ILE A 38 9.04 -1.11 0.29
CA ILE A 38 10.39 -1.52 -0.12
C ILE A 38 10.39 -2.51 -1.29
N GLY A 39 9.21 -2.96 -1.73
CA GLY A 39 9.03 -3.84 -2.88
C GLY A 39 7.59 -3.74 -3.39
N VAL A 40 7.40 -3.88 -4.70
CA VAL A 40 6.08 -3.93 -5.34
C VAL A 40 6.02 -5.21 -6.18
N TYR A 41 4.95 -5.97 -6.03
CA TYR A 41 4.68 -7.17 -6.82
C TYR A 41 3.46 -6.88 -7.70
N ASP A 42 3.65 -7.01 -9.01
CA ASP A 42 2.62 -6.75 -10.04
C ASP A 42 1.63 -7.94 -10.17
N ASP A 43 1.21 -8.50 -9.04
CA ASP A 43 0.19 -9.56 -8.97
C ASP A 43 -1.21 -8.93 -8.80
N GLU A 44 -2.28 -9.69 -9.09
CA GLU A 44 -3.66 -9.28 -8.83
C GLU A 44 -4.25 -10.15 -7.71
N PRO A 45 -4.49 -9.61 -6.50
CA PRO A 45 -4.38 -8.20 -6.11
C PRO A 45 -2.93 -7.71 -5.92
N THR A 46 -2.70 -6.40 -6.10
CA THR A 46 -1.39 -5.78 -5.89
C THR A 46 -0.88 -6.06 -4.47
N GLU A 47 0.34 -6.59 -4.37
CA GLU A 47 1.01 -6.80 -3.08
C GLU A 47 2.28 -5.95 -3.00
N ILE A 48 2.67 -5.58 -1.79
CA ILE A 48 3.91 -4.86 -1.52
C ILE A 48 4.71 -5.51 -0.40
N ALA A 49 6.02 -5.30 -0.43
CA ALA A 49 6.88 -5.53 0.73
C ALA A 49 7.03 -4.23 1.52
N VAL A 50 6.97 -4.30 2.85
CA VAL A 50 7.01 -3.11 3.72
C VAL A 50 8.03 -3.26 4.84
N GLN A 51 8.88 -2.25 5.03
CA GLN A 51 9.60 -2.06 6.29
C GLN A 51 8.67 -1.35 7.28
N ALA A 52 8.16 -2.07 8.28
CA ALA A 52 7.22 -1.56 9.27
C ALA A 52 7.93 -1.03 10.52
N PHE A 53 7.34 -0.03 11.17
CA PHE A 53 7.85 0.66 12.36
C PHE A 53 6.86 0.65 13.54
N PRO A 54 6.51 -0.54 14.07
CA PRO A 54 5.60 -0.66 15.22
C PRO A 54 6.12 0.10 16.45
N VAL A 55 5.25 0.86 17.11
CA VAL A 55 5.60 1.59 18.34
C VAL A 55 5.92 0.60 19.46
N GLY A 56 7.09 0.76 20.09
CA GLY A 56 7.52 -0.06 21.22
C GLY A 56 8.04 -1.45 20.83
N ARG A 57 8.33 -1.68 19.54
CA ARG A 57 8.99 -2.88 19.03
C ARG A 57 10.05 -2.49 18.00
N ASP A 58 10.95 -3.42 17.71
CA ASP A 58 11.94 -3.22 16.66
C ASP A 58 11.27 -3.17 15.27
N PRO A 59 11.85 -2.44 14.31
CA PRO A 59 11.42 -2.48 12.92
C PRO A 59 11.48 -3.91 12.37
N LEU A 60 10.50 -4.29 11.56
CA LEU A 60 10.49 -5.59 10.87
C LEU A 60 10.02 -5.47 9.43
N GLN A 61 10.42 -6.43 8.63
CA GLN A 61 10.01 -6.52 7.24
C GLN A 61 8.79 -7.42 7.08
N ILE A 62 7.79 -6.92 6.37
CA ILE A 62 6.62 -7.67 5.93
C ILE A 62 6.83 -7.96 4.45
N PRO A 63 7.11 -9.22 4.07
CA PRO A 63 7.55 -9.54 2.71
C PRO A 63 6.45 -9.39 1.66
N THR A 64 5.18 -9.53 2.07
CA THR A 64 3.99 -9.43 1.23
C THR A 64 2.83 -8.94 2.09
N VAL A 65 2.14 -7.89 1.63
CA VAL A 65 0.87 -7.41 2.18
C VAL A 65 0.04 -6.82 1.04
N PRO A 66 -1.28 -7.11 0.97
CA PRO A 66 -2.15 -6.53 -0.05
C PRO A 66 -2.21 -5.01 0.07
N PHE A 67 -2.08 -4.32 -1.06
CA PHE A 67 -2.17 -2.86 -1.14
C PHE A 67 -3.59 -2.41 -1.52
N PHE A 68 -4.08 -1.38 -0.84
CA PHE A 68 -5.38 -0.76 -1.08
C PHE A 68 -5.21 0.74 -1.28
N ASP A 69 -6.05 1.34 -2.12
CA ASP A 69 -6.02 2.79 -2.40
C ASP A 69 -6.41 3.65 -1.18
N ALA A 70 -7.08 3.05 -0.19
CA ALA A 70 -7.52 3.68 1.05
C ALA A 70 -7.65 2.62 2.16
N GLU A 71 -7.90 3.07 3.40
CA GLU A 71 -8.12 2.15 4.53
C GLU A 71 -9.27 1.18 4.24
N PRO A 72 -9.02 -0.14 4.26
CA PRO A 72 -10.07 -1.12 4.02
C PRO A 72 -10.91 -1.37 5.29
N GLU A 73 -12.05 -2.04 5.07
CA GLU A 73 -12.97 -2.44 6.14
C GLU A 73 -12.27 -3.18 7.28
N ALA A 74 -12.83 -3.10 8.49
CA ALA A 74 -12.29 -3.76 9.68
C ALA A 74 -12.21 -5.30 9.55
N SER A 75 -12.98 -5.89 8.63
CA SER A 75 -12.95 -7.31 8.29
C SER A 75 -11.62 -7.73 7.64
N VAL A 76 -10.91 -6.80 6.99
CA VAL A 76 -9.62 -7.04 6.35
C VAL A 76 -8.52 -7.02 7.40
N ARG A 77 -7.92 -8.19 7.65
CA ARG A 77 -6.91 -8.40 8.70
C ARG A 77 -5.50 -7.96 8.32
N SER A 78 -5.18 -8.00 7.02
CA SER A 78 -3.87 -7.63 6.47
C SER A 78 -4.06 -6.69 5.31
N ALA A 79 -3.50 -5.49 5.41
CA ALA A 79 -3.61 -4.46 4.38
C ALA A 79 -2.52 -3.40 4.55
N ALA A 80 -2.11 -2.80 3.45
CA ALA A 80 -1.37 -1.56 3.41
C ALA A 80 -2.09 -0.53 2.54
N TRP A 81 -2.04 0.74 2.92
CA TRP A 81 -2.62 1.85 2.16
C TRP A 81 -1.79 3.13 2.38
N PRO A 82 -1.90 4.16 1.52
CA PRO A 82 -1.18 5.42 1.69
C PRO A 82 -1.42 6.07 3.06
N ALA A 83 -0.37 6.59 3.68
CA ALA A 83 -0.42 7.26 4.98
C ALA A 83 -0.96 8.69 4.93
#